data_AF-A0A7C3KXH5-F1
#
_entry.id   AF-A0A7C3KXH5-F1
#
_cell.length_a   1.000
_cell.length_b   1.000
_cell.length_c   1.000
_cell.angle_alpha   90.00
_cell.angle_beta   90.00
_cell.angle_gamma   90.00
#
_symmetry.space_group_name_H-M   'P 1'
#
loop_
_entity.id
_entity.type
_entity.pdbx_description
1 polymer ?
#
loop_
_entity_poly.entity_id
_entity_poly.type
_entity_poly.pdbx_seq_one_letter_code
_entity_poly.pdbx_strand_id
1 'polypeptide(L)'
;MNTEDWLLLLVAAGLALGWTFFNARHRRDPNYRERIHRSVQRFSDFTRRKLLRLLAPESFVDRWNHATVIAGCCCIILTPVLIAGALFGVWTWWKAPLLAIAGTLAGAWTGEAAFNRGLPRDDR
;
A
#
# COMPACT_ATOMS: atom_id res chain seq x y z
N MET A 1 5.35 14.78 20.85
CA MET A 1 5.97 13.72 20.03
C MET A 1 7.47 13.91 20.09
N ASN A 2 8.19 12.84 20.37
CA ASN A 2 9.65 12.84 20.42
C ASN A 2 10.23 12.66 19.01
N THR A 3 11.54 12.86 18.82
CA THR A 3 12.21 12.69 17.53
C THR A 3 12.00 11.29 16.94
N GLU A 4 12.00 10.26 17.80
CA GLU A 4 11.81 8.86 17.40
C GLU A 4 10.38 8.60 16.86
N ASP A 5 9.37 9.32 17.38
CA ASP A 5 7.98 9.24 16.90
C ASP A 5 7.89 9.74 15.44
N TRP A 6 8.58 10.85 15.14
CA TRP A 6 8.65 11.42 13.81
C TRP A 6 9.41 10.52 12.84
N LEU A 7 10.54 9.95 13.27
CA LEU A 7 11.31 9.01 12.47
C LEU A 7 10.48 7.79 12.09
N LEU A 8 9.76 7.21 13.06
CA LEU A 8 8.90 6.07 12.79
C LEU A 8 7.80 6.41 11.78
N LEU A 9 7.14 7.56 11.95
CA LEU A 9 6.10 8.03 11.04
C LEU A 9 6.64 8.24 9.62
N LEU A 10 7.81 8.86 9.48
CA LEU A 10 8.45 9.11 8.19
C LEU A 10 8.92 7.82 7.51
N VAL A 11 9.49 6.88 8.26
CA VAL A 11 9.89 5.56 7.72
C VAL A 11 8.66 4.78 7.25
N ALA A 12 7.60 4.75 8.04
CA ALA A 12 6.35 4.10 7.70
C ALA A 12 5.71 4.71 6.43
N ALA A 13 5.67 6.04 6.35
CA ALA A 13 5.19 6.74 5.16
C ALA A 13 6.07 6.49 3.93
N GLY A 14 7.39 6.56 4.09
CA GLY A 14 8.36 6.34 3.03
C GLY A 14 8.28 4.93 2.44
N LEU A 15 8.13 3.90 3.29
CA LEU A 15 7.94 2.52 2.84
C LEU A 15 6.69 2.36 1.98
N ALA A 16 5.55 2.89 2.44
CA ALA A 16 4.30 2.83 1.69
C ALA A 16 4.36 3.66 0.39
N LEU A 17 5.02 4.82 0.41
CA LEU A 17 5.27 5.64 -0.78
C LEU A 17 6.17 4.93 -1.80
N GLY A 18 7.24 4.29 -1.35
CA GLY A 18 8.11 3.49 -2.22
C GLY A 18 7.34 2.35 -2.88
N TRP A 19 6.53 1.63 -2.10
CA TRP A 19 5.73 0.52 -2.60
C TRP A 19 4.69 0.98 -3.64
N THR A 20 3.98 2.07 -3.37
CA THR A 20 3.01 2.65 -4.32
C THR A 20 3.70 3.13 -5.60
N PHE A 21 4.89 3.73 -5.51
CA PHE A 21 5.68 4.12 -6.67
C PHE A 21 6.08 2.92 -7.55
N PHE A 22 6.62 1.85 -6.94
CA PHE A 22 6.97 0.64 -7.69
C PHE A 22 5.74 -0.01 -8.33
N ASN A 23 4.63 -0.10 -7.61
CA ASN A 23 3.37 -0.62 -8.17
C ASN A 23 2.85 0.24 -9.33
N ALA A 24 2.94 1.56 -9.21
CA ALA A 24 2.55 2.47 -10.28
C ALA A 24 3.35 2.21 -11.56
N ARG A 25 4.67 2.01 -11.43
CA ARG A 25 5.52 1.65 -12.56
C ARG A 25 5.07 0.35 -13.22
N HIS A 26 4.79 -0.69 -12.45
CA HIS A 26 4.32 -1.98 -13.00
C HIS A 26 2.96 -1.85 -13.68
N ARG A 27 2.03 -1.08 -13.11
CA ARG A 27 0.68 -0.90 -13.68
C ARG A 27 0.64 -0.16 -15.00
N ARG A 28 1.62 0.69 -15.25
CA ARG A 28 1.76 1.40 -16.54
C ARG A 28 2.35 0.52 -17.63
N ASP A 29 2.95 -0.63 -17.30
CA ASP A 29 3.42 -1.60 -18.28
C ASP A 29 2.22 -2.37 -18.86
N PRO A 30 1.92 -2.25 -20.17
CA PRO A 30 0.82 -2.99 -20.80
C PRO A 30 1.01 -4.51 -20.70
N ASN A 31 2.25 -5.00 -20.73
CA ASN A 31 2.53 -6.43 -20.61
C ASN A 31 2.16 -6.96 -19.23
N TYR A 32 2.37 -6.14 -18.18
CA TYR A 32 1.98 -6.49 -16.83
C TYR A 32 0.46 -6.58 -16.70
N ARG A 33 -0.28 -5.60 -17.24
CA ARG A 33 -1.76 -5.62 -17.24
C ARG A 33 -2.28 -6.88 -17.92
N GLU A 34 -1.77 -7.19 -19.11
CA GLU A 34 -2.22 -8.36 -19.85
C GLU A 34 -1.94 -9.67 -19.11
N ARG A 35 -0.74 -9.81 -18.50
CA ARG A 35 -0.41 -10.98 -17.66
C ARG A 35 -1.37 -11.12 -16.49
N ILE A 36 -1.76 -10.02 -15.85
CA ILE A 36 -2.74 -10.05 -14.75
C ILE A 36 -4.10 -10.50 -15.25
N HIS A 37 -4.61 -9.91 -16.34
CA HIS A 37 -5.90 -10.29 -16.92
C HIS A 37 -5.96 -11.78 -17.25
N ARG A 38 -4.92 -12.34 -17.87
CA ARG A 38 -4.82 -13.79 -18.11
C ARG A 38 -4.76 -14.60 -16.80
N SER A 39 -3.97 -14.14 -15.83
CA SER A 39 -3.78 -14.84 -14.55
C SER A 39 -5.04 -14.89 -13.68
N VAL A 40 -5.94 -13.92 -13.82
CA VAL A 40 -7.20 -13.88 -13.04
C VAL A 40 -8.35 -14.65 -13.69
N GLN A 41 -8.24 -15.02 -14.98
CA GLN A 41 -9.28 -15.79 -15.70
C GLN A 41 -9.55 -17.17 -15.09
N ARG A 42 -8.57 -17.76 -14.39
CA ARG A 42 -8.70 -19.07 -13.72
C ARG A 42 -9.59 -19.06 -12.47
N PHE A 43 -10.00 -17.89 -11.98
CA PHE A 43 -10.83 -17.76 -10.79
C PHE A 43 -12.30 -17.51 -11.13
N SER A 44 -13.18 -17.81 -10.19
CA SER A 44 -14.61 -17.48 -10.29
C SER A 44 -14.83 -15.99 -10.56
N ASP A 45 -15.93 -15.64 -11.25
CA ASP A 45 -16.24 -14.26 -11.64
C ASP A 45 -16.20 -13.28 -10.47
N PHE A 46 -16.67 -13.69 -9.30
CA PHE A 46 -16.63 -12.88 -8.09
C PHE A 46 -15.19 -12.56 -7.66
N THR A 47 -14.34 -13.58 -7.58
CA THR A 47 -12.94 -13.45 -7.18
C THR A 47 -12.14 -12.67 -8.22
N ARG A 48 -12.38 -12.96 -9.52
CA ARG A 48 -11.77 -12.26 -10.65
C ARG A 48 -12.02 -10.75 -10.55
N ARG A 49 -13.27 -10.33 -10.32
CA ARG A 49 -13.62 -8.90 -10.16
C ARG A 49 -12.89 -8.26 -8.98
N LYS A 50 -12.83 -8.93 -7.83
CA LYS A 50 -12.10 -8.41 -6.65
C LYS A 50 -10.60 -8.29 -6.90
N LEU A 51 -9.99 -9.31 -7.50
CA LEU A 51 -8.57 -9.31 -7.82
C LEU A 51 -8.20 -8.23 -8.82
N LEU A 52 -9.02 -8.02 -9.86
CA LEU A 52 -8.79 -6.93 -10.82
C LEU A 52 -8.87 -5.56 -10.14
N ARG A 53 -9.88 -5.32 -9.30
CA ARG A 53 -9.98 -4.06 -8.54
C ARG A 53 -8.80 -3.83 -7.61
N LEU A 54 -8.18 -4.88 -7.09
CA LEU A 54 -7.02 -4.75 -6.21
C LEU A 54 -5.71 -4.58 -7.00
N LEU A 55 -5.49 -5.39 -8.03
CA LEU A 55 -4.21 -5.46 -8.73
C LEU A 55 -4.10 -4.39 -9.84
N ALA A 56 -5.21 -4.12 -10.52
CA ALA A 56 -5.36 -3.10 -11.56
C ALA A 56 -6.53 -2.15 -11.23
N PRO A 57 -6.44 -1.36 -10.14
CA PRO A 57 -7.48 -0.43 -9.73
C PRO A 57 -7.63 0.71 -10.74
N GLU A 58 -8.82 0.83 -11.33
CA GLU A 58 -9.13 1.89 -12.29
C GLU A 58 -9.90 3.06 -11.65
N SER A 59 -10.83 2.75 -10.74
CA SER A 59 -11.64 3.77 -10.07
C SER A 59 -10.89 4.40 -8.89
N PHE A 60 -11.31 5.60 -8.48
CA PHE A 60 -10.76 6.25 -7.30
C PHE A 60 -10.99 5.42 -6.03
N VAL A 61 -12.17 4.82 -5.89
CA VAL A 61 -12.54 3.97 -4.75
C VAL A 61 -11.68 2.72 -4.71
N ASP A 62 -11.41 2.08 -5.85
CA ASP A 62 -10.54 0.90 -5.92
C ASP A 62 -9.10 1.23 -5.55
N ARG A 63 -8.58 2.39 -6.00
CA ARG A 63 -7.25 2.88 -5.60
C ARG A 63 -7.15 3.13 -4.10
N TRP A 64 -8.20 3.69 -3.49
CA TRP A 64 -8.26 3.90 -2.04
C TRP A 64 -8.28 2.58 -1.26
N ASN A 65 -9.08 1.60 -1.71
CA ASN A 65 -9.09 0.27 -1.12
C ASN A 65 -7.72 -0.41 -1.26
N HIS A 66 -7.08 -0.26 -2.42
CA HIS A 66 -5.74 -0.79 -2.64
C HIS A 66 -4.69 -0.12 -1.73
N ALA A 67 -4.75 1.19 -1.54
CA ALA A 67 -3.88 1.91 -0.61
C ALA A 67 -3.99 1.36 0.82
N THR A 68 -5.22 1.09 1.29
CA THR A 68 -5.44 0.48 2.62
C THR A 68 -4.81 -0.89 2.72
N VAL A 69 -4.89 -1.71 1.66
CA VAL A 69 -4.21 -3.01 1.61
C VAL A 69 -2.69 -2.86 1.66
N ILE A 70 -2.11 -1.92 0.90
CA ILE A 70 -0.68 -1.61 0.99
C ILE A 70 -0.31 -1.23 2.42
N ALA A 71 -1.07 -0.32 3.05
CA ALA A 71 -0.79 0.14 4.40
C ALA A 71 -0.81 -1.03 5.40
N GLY A 72 -1.80 -1.92 5.28
CA GLY A 72 -1.87 -3.15 6.08
C GLY A 72 -0.64 -4.05 5.91
N CYS A 73 -0.19 -4.28 4.67
CA CYS A 73 1.01 -5.06 4.39
C CYS A 73 2.27 -4.39 4.97
N CYS A 74 2.41 -3.06 4.84
CA CYS A 74 3.52 -2.32 5.40
C CYS A 74 3.54 -2.41 6.94
N CYS A 75 2.38 -2.38 7.60
CA CYS A 75 2.29 -2.56 9.06
C CYS A 75 2.77 -3.95 9.50
N ILE A 76 2.43 -5.01 8.75
CA ILE A 76 2.91 -6.37 9.02
C ILE A 76 4.44 -6.43 8.92
N ILE A 77 5.02 -5.84 7.87
CA ILE A 77 6.48 -5.80 7.66
C ILE A 77 7.17 -4.99 8.77
N LEU A 78 6.55 -3.91 9.25
CA LEU A 78 7.09 -3.08 10.34
C LEU A 78 6.96 -3.73 11.72
N THR A 79 6.09 -4.72 11.89
CA THR A 79 5.77 -5.32 13.20
C THR A 79 7.01 -5.78 13.97
N PRO A 80 8.00 -6.50 13.38
CA PRO A 80 9.22 -6.88 14.09
C PRO A 80 10.03 -5.69 14.61
N VAL A 81 10.11 -4.60 13.82
CA VAL A 81 10.82 -3.37 14.20
C VAL A 81 10.11 -2.67 15.36
N LEU A 82 8.77 -2.63 15.32
CA LEU A 82 7.95 -2.05 16.39
C LEU A 82 8.11 -2.83 17.70
N ILE A 83 8.07 -4.17 17.63
CA ILE A 83 8.28 -5.04 18.79
C ILE A 83 9.68 -4.80 19.39
N ALA A 84 10.72 -4.78 18.55
CA ALA A 84 12.09 -4.54 19.02
C ALA A 84 12.21 -3.18 19.73
N GLY A 85 11.76 -2.09 19.13
CA GLY A 85 11.87 -0.77 19.76
C GLY A 85 11.01 -0.61 21.03
N ALA A 86 9.89 -1.33 21.14
CA ALA A 86 9.13 -1.41 22.39
C ALA A 86 9.89 -2.19 23.48
N LEU A 87 10.53 -3.32 23.14
CA LEU A 87 11.33 -4.12 24.07
C LEU A 87 12.57 -3.39 24.57
N PHE A 88 13.21 -2.58 23.71
CA PHE A 88 14.37 -1.76 24.08
C PHE A 88 14.02 -0.42 24.73
N GLY A 89 12.73 -0.15 25.00
CA GLY A 89 12.28 1.07 25.69
C GLY A 89 12.36 2.36 24.87
N VAL A 90 12.59 2.26 23.55
CA VAL A 90 12.65 3.41 22.63
C VAL A 90 11.25 3.99 22.39
N TRP A 91 10.22 3.13 22.40
CA TRP A 91 8.85 3.56 22.19
C TRP A 91 7.89 3.05 23.26
N THR A 92 6.89 3.88 23.56
CA THR A 92 5.73 3.41 24.31
C THR A 92 4.87 2.49 23.45
N TRP A 93 4.57 1.30 23.96
CA TRP A 93 3.84 0.22 23.30
C TRP A 93 2.55 0.66 22.56
N TRP A 94 1.83 1.65 23.06
CA TRP A 94 0.58 2.12 22.44
C TRP A 94 0.78 3.13 21.30
N LYS A 95 1.86 3.92 21.30
CA LYS A 95 2.13 4.93 20.26
C LYS A 95 2.69 4.31 18.98
N ALA A 96 3.61 3.36 19.13
CA ALA A 96 4.30 2.72 18.02
C ALA A 96 3.34 2.16 16.94
N PRO A 97 2.30 1.36 17.28
CA PRO A 97 1.37 0.87 16.27
C PRO A 97 0.53 1.99 15.64
N LEU A 98 0.11 3.00 16.41
CA LEU A 98 -0.68 4.13 15.88
C LEU A 98 0.12 4.95 14.87
N LEU A 99 1.38 5.26 15.18
CA LEU A 99 2.27 6.02 14.30
C LEU A 99 2.61 5.23 13.04
N ALA A 100 2.83 3.92 13.16
CA ALA A 100 3.05 3.06 12.02
C ALA A 100 1.82 3.02 11.10
N ILE A 101 0.63 2.79 11.65
CA ILE A 101 -0.63 2.78 10.88
C ILE A 101 -0.88 4.14 10.21
N ALA A 102 -0.72 5.24 10.95
CA ALA A 102 -0.93 6.58 10.41
C ALA A 102 0.06 6.90 9.29
N GLY A 103 1.35 6.59 9.49
CA GLY A 103 2.40 6.80 8.50
C GLY A 103 2.18 5.96 7.24
N THR A 104 1.92 4.66 7.38
CA THR A 104 1.70 3.78 6.22
C THR A 104 0.44 4.15 5.45
N LEU A 105 -0.67 4.51 6.12
CA LEU A 105 -1.88 4.99 5.46
C LEU A 105 -1.64 6.31 4.71
N ALA A 106 -1.02 7.29 5.39
CA ALA A 106 -0.72 8.58 4.77
C ALA A 106 0.21 8.42 3.55
N GLY A 107 1.23 7.56 3.65
CA GLY A 107 2.13 7.25 2.55
C GLY A 107 1.42 6.53 1.40
N ALA A 108 0.60 5.52 1.70
CA ALA A 108 -0.12 4.76 0.68
C ALA A 108 -1.16 5.62 -0.06
N TRP A 109 -1.95 6.42 0.66
CA TRP A 109 -2.94 7.31 0.05
C TRP A 109 -2.28 8.39 -0.78
N THR A 110 -1.25 9.05 -0.24
CA THR A 110 -0.49 10.06 -0.98
C THR A 110 0.15 9.45 -2.23
N GLY A 111 0.74 8.26 -2.12
CA GLY A 111 1.37 7.58 -3.25
C GLY A 111 0.41 7.14 -4.34
N GLU A 112 -0.74 6.56 -3.98
CA GLU A 112 -1.80 6.24 -4.94
C GLU A 112 -2.37 7.52 -5.60
N ALA A 113 -2.54 8.60 -4.83
CA ALA A 113 -2.99 9.89 -5.35
C ALA A 113 -1.94 10.58 -6.24
N ALA A 114 -0.65 10.43 -5.97
CA ALA A 114 0.42 11.08 -6.74
C ALA A 114 0.81 10.27 -7.98
N PHE A 115 0.94 8.95 -7.85
CA PHE A 115 1.54 8.10 -8.87
C PHE A 115 0.51 7.32 -9.71
N ASN A 116 -0.69 7.06 -9.21
CA ASN A 116 -1.68 6.23 -9.92
C ASN A 116 -2.89 7.00 -10.45
N ARG A 117 -2.79 8.34 -10.55
CA ARG A 117 -3.76 9.16 -11.29
C ARG A 117 -3.55 8.97 -12.80
N GLY A 118 -4.65 8.77 -13.54
CA GLY A 118 -4.63 8.78 -15.01
C GLY A 118 -4.17 7.48 -15.67
N LEU A 119 -4.22 6.33 -14.98
CA LEU A 119 -4.10 5.05 -15.69
C LEU A 119 -5.25 4.95 -16.71
N PRO A 120 -4.96 4.65 -18.00
CA PRO A 120 -6.00 4.47 -19.00
C PRO A 120 -7.00 3.44 -18.51
N ARG A 121 -8.29 3.78 -18.53
CA ARG A 121 -9.36 2.79 -18.43
C ARG A 121 -9.16 1.83 -19.58
N ASP A 122 -9.05 0.53 -19.30
CA ASP A 122 -9.19 -0.45 -20.37
C ASP A 122 -10.68 -0.48 -20.72
N ASP A 123 -11.08 0.26 -21.74
CA ASP A 123 -12.46 0.28 -22.24
C ASP A 123 -12.80 -1.02 -23.03
N ARG A 124 -12.23 -2.17 -22.63
CA ARG A 124 -12.39 -3.48 -23.29
C ARG A 124 -13.38 -4.37 -22.57
#